data_AF-A0A7X9JCK4-F1
#
_entry.id   AF-A0A7X9JCK4-F1
#
_cell.length_a   1.000
_cell.length_b   1.000
_cell.length_c   1.000
_cell.angle_alpha   90.00
_cell.angle_beta   90.00
_cell.angle_gamma   90.00
#
_symmetry.space_group_name_H-M   'P 1'
#
loop_
_entity.id
_entity.type
_entity.pdbx_description
1 polymer ?
#
loop_
_entity_poly.entity_id
_entity_poly.type
_entity_poly.pdbx_seq_one_letter_code
_entity_poly.pdbx_strand_id
1 'polypeptide(L)'
;MSRRIIILGFFFLLIISCGYYEGIVQPTPKSYLSFLGNTNNAVVVIDDVTKINLDNELIGSDGQGKSVLFQIAPGKHKVVVTRLGQEIVNRIIIVGDGATKEIQVP
;
A
#
# COMPACT_ATOMS: atom_id res chain seq x y z
N MET A 1 -22.71 62.14 8.49
CA MET A 1 -21.81 61.03 8.84
C MET A 1 -20.92 60.76 7.64
N SER A 2 -19.61 60.90 7.81
CA SER A 2 -18.71 61.35 6.74
C SER A 2 -18.44 60.27 5.69
N ARG A 3 -18.46 60.66 4.40
CA ARG A 3 -18.12 59.83 3.21
C ARG A 3 -16.79 59.07 3.37
N ARG A 4 -15.90 59.57 4.24
CA ARG A 4 -14.64 58.95 4.65
C ARG A 4 -14.82 57.66 5.47
N ILE A 5 -15.84 57.58 6.32
CA ILE A 5 -16.16 56.38 7.12
C ILE A 5 -16.67 55.24 6.22
N ILE A 6 -17.43 55.56 5.19
CA ILE A 6 -17.93 54.57 4.22
C ILE A 6 -16.77 53.96 3.41
N ILE A 7 -15.83 54.80 2.98
CA ILE A 7 -14.64 54.35 2.23
C ILE A 7 -13.72 53.48 3.11
N LEU A 8 -13.54 53.85 4.38
CA LEU A 8 -12.78 53.05 5.35
C LEU A 8 -13.45 51.70 5.65
N GLY A 9 -14.78 51.67 5.75
CA GLY A 9 -15.53 50.43 5.93
C GLY A 9 -15.40 49.47 4.73
N PHE A 10 -15.40 50.00 3.51
CA PHE A 10 -15.24 49.20 2.30
C PHE A 10 -13.84 48.59 2.18
N PHE A 11 -12.80 49.31 2.63
CA PHE A 11 -11.43 48.80 2.64
C PHE A 11 -11.24 47.62 3.62
N PHE A 12 -11.99 47.61 4.73
CA PHE A 12 -11.95 46.52 5.72
C PHE A 12 -12.62 45.22 5.24
N LEU A 13 -13.49 45.29 4.22
CA LEU A 13 -14.10 44.10 3.60
C LEU A 13 -13.13 43.35 2.69
N LEU A 14 -12.12 44.01 2.14
CA LEU A 14 -11.17 43.41 1.19
C LEU A 14 -10.11 42.53 1.86
N ILE A 15 -9.93 42.61 3.18
CA ILE A 15 -8.93 41.81 3.91
C ILE A 15 -9.44 40.45 4.41
N ILE A 16 -10.71 40.10 4.15
CA ILE A 16 -11.34 38.87 4.67
C ILE A 16 -11.16 37.67 3.70
N SER A 17 -10.53 37.84 2.53
CA SER A 17 -10.22 36.70 1.65
C SER A 17 -8.96 35.96 2.12
N CYS A 18 -9.08 35.21 3.21
CA CYS A 18 -8.11 34.18 3.56
C CYS A 18 -8.34 33.00 2.60
N GLY A 19 -7.43 32.80 1.64
CA GLY A 19 -7.53 31.74 0.65
C GLY A 19 -7.37 30.37 1.32
N TYR A 20 -8.47 29.61 1.39
CA TYR A 20 -8.42 28.20 1.75
C TYR A 20 -7.89 27.40 0.54
N TYR A 21 -6.66 26.92 0.64
CA TYR A 21 -6.12 25.94 -0.30
C TYR A 21 -6.51 24.55 0.16
N GLU A 22 -7.61 24.03 -0.36
CA GLU A 22 -7.93 22.61 -0.24
C GLU A 22 -7.08 21.84 -1.26
N GLY A 23 -5.91 21.39 -0.82
CA GLY A 23 -5.14 20.41 -1.57
C GLY A 23 -5.77 19.03 -1.41
N ILE A 24 -6.03 18.34 -2.52
CA ILE A 24 -6.46 16.93 -2.49
C ILE A 24 -5.24 16.10 -2.08
N VAL A 25 -5.22 15.55 -0.87
CA VAL A 25 -4.18 14.60 -0.45
C VAL A 25 -4.51 13.27 -1.10
N GLN A 26 -3.80 12.92 -2.19
CA GLN A 26 -3.93 11.61 -2.80
C GLN A 26 -3.24 10.58 -1.88
N PRO A 27 -3.96 9.58 -1.36
CA PRO A 27 -3.35 8.55 -0.53
C PRO A 27 -2.33 7.77 -1.36
N THR A 28 -1.21 7.38 -0.73
CA THR A 28 -0.23 6.51 -1.38
C THR A 28 -0.92 5.22 -1.80
N PRO A 29 -0.83 4.83 -3.08
CA PRO A 29 -1.47 3.62 -3.56
C PRO A 29 -0.87 2.40 -2.85
N LYS A 30 -1.74 1.53 -2.33
CA LYS A 30 -1.35 0.31 -1.61
C LYS A 30 -1.85 -0.90 -2.37
N SER A 31 -0.97 -1.88 -2.56
CA SER A 31 -1.28 -3.17 -3.16
C SER A 31 -0.85 -4.29 -2.23
N TYR A 32 -1.33 -5.51 -2.48
CA TYR A 32 -1.08 -6.63 -1.59
C TYR A 32 -0.74 -7.92 -2.35
N LEU A 33 0.07 -8.76 -1.72
CA LEU A 33 0.27 -10.16 -2.12
C LEU A 33 -0.35 -11.07 -1.07
N SER A 34 -1.08 -12.09 -1.55
CA SER A 34 -1.61 -13.15 -0.71
C SER A 34 -0.95 -14.46 -1.11
N PHE A 35 -0.33 -15.15 -0.16
CA PHE A 35 0.26 -16.47 -0.39
C PHE A 35 -0.74 -17.55 0.04
N LEU A 36 -1.03 -18.47 -0.87
CA LEU A 36 -2.03 -19.53 -0.71
C LEU A 36 -1.40 -20.90 -0.94
N GLY A 37 -2.06 -21.96 -0.47
CA GLY A 37 -1.58 -23.33 -0.61
C GLY A 37 -0.72 -23.79 0.56
N ASN A 38 0.27 -24.65 0.28
CA ASN A 38 1.14 -25.18 1.31
C ASN A 38 2.29 -24.19 1.57
N THR A 39 2.21 -23.43 2.65
CA THR A 39 3.26 -22.44 2.97
C THR A 39 4.38 -23.00 3.83
N ASN A 40 4.30 -24.28 4.25
CA ASN A 40 5.28 -24.90 5.13
C ASN A 40 6.69 -24.93 4.52
N ASN A 41 7.68 -24.55 5.33
CA ASN A 41 9.09 -24.33 5.02
C ASN A 41 9.33 -23.48 3.76
N ALA A 42 8.37 -22.60 3.41
CA ALA A 42 8.45 -21.76 2.25
C ALA A 42 9.02 -20.38 2.60
N VAL A 43 9.97 -19.94 1.79
CA VAL A 43 10.63 -18.64 1.90
C VAL A 43 10.40 -17.90 0.60
N VAL A 44 9.86 -16.69 0.69
CA VAL A 44 9.64 -15.81 -0.46
C VAL A 44 10.73 -14.76 -0.52
N VAL A 45 11.22 -14.49 -1.72
CA VAL A 45 12.09 -13.36 -2.04
C VAL A 45 11.37 -12.50 -3.07
N ILE A 46 11.20 -11.22 -2.76
CA ILE A 46 10.56 -10.22 -3.62
C ILE A 46 11.61 -9.21 -4.06
N ASP A 47 11.70 -8.99 -5.38
CA ASP A 47 12.62 -8.06 -6.03
C ASP A 47 14.09 -8.24 -5.61
N ASP A 48 14.47 -9.48 -5.26
CA ASP A 48 15.81 -9.84 -4.78
C ASP A 48 16.26 -9.11 -3.49
N VAL A 49 15.33 -8.42 -2.79
CA VAL A 49 15.61 -7.61 -1.59
C VAL A 49 14.83 -8.10 -0.38
N THR A 50 13.51 -8.26 -0.51
CA THR A 50 12.65 -8.57 0.64
C THR A 50 12.51 -10.07 0.80
N LYS A 51 12.96 -10.60 1.94
CA LYS A 51 12.86 -12.02 2.28
C LYS A 51 11.81 -12.23 3.38
N ILE A 52 10.86 -13.13 3.13
CA ILE A 52 9.71 -13.41 3.99
C ILE A 52 9.70 -14.90 4.30
N ASN A 53 9.55 -15.29 5.56
CA ASN A 53 9.40 -16.69 5.95
C ASN A 53 7.93 -17.00 6.21
N LEU A 54 7.30 -17.74 5.30
CA LEU A 54 5.86 -17.96 5.33
C LEU A 54 5.39 -18.86 6.48
N ASP A 55 6.29 -19.60 7.14
CA ASP A 55 5.97 -20.44 8.30
C ASP A 55 5.67 -19.63 9.55
N ASN A 56 6.42 -18.54 9.72
CA ASN A 56 6.40 -17.75 10.95
C ASN A 56 5.56 -16.48 10.81
N GLU A 57 5.41 -15.96 9.59
CA GLU A 57 4.81 -14.64 9.35
C GLU A 57 3.34 -14.69 8.89
N LEU A 58 2.77 -15.89 8.68
CA LEU A 58 1.37 -16.06 8.25
C LEU A 58 0.41 -16.58 9.34
N ILE A 59 0.83 -16.67 10.60
CA ILE A 59 -0.12 -16.94 11.69
C ILE A 59 -0.86 -15.64 11.98
N GLY A 60 -2.03 -15.45 11.35
CA GLY A 60 -3.01 -14.49 11.83
C GLY A 60 -3.30 -14.75 13.32
N SER A 61 -3.39 -13.70 14.13
CA SER A 61 -3.56 -13.76 15.59
C SER A 61 -4.80 -14.56 16.05
N ASP A 62 -5.65 -15.00 15.13
CA ASP A 62 -6.87 -15.78 15.31
C ASP A 62 -6.67 -17.30 15.16
N GLY A 63 -5.47 -17.80 14.86
CA GLY A 63 -5.15 -19.24 14.85
C GLY A 63 -5.90 -20.05 13.78
N GLN A 64 -6.58 -19.38 12.86
CA GLN A 64 -7.44 -19.96 11.82
C GLN A 64 -6.93 -19.58 10.43
N GLY A 65 -5.74 -20.05 10.06
CA GLY A 65 -5.30 -20.23 8.65
C GLY A 65 -5.53 -19.08 7.67
N LYS A 66 -5.60 -17.82 8.10
CA LYS A 66 -5.79 -16.67 7.21
C LYS A 66 -4.48 -16.30 6.53
N SER A 67 -4.51 -16.23 5.21
CA SER A 67 -3.43 -15.66 4.40
C SER A 67 -3.17 -14.22 4.85
N VAL A 68 -1.99 -13.97 5.43
CA VAL A 68 -1.57 -12.60 5.75
C VAL A 68 -1.26 -11.88 4.44
N LEU A 69 -1.87 -10.71 4.27
CA LEU A 69 -1.63 -9.84 3.13
C LEU A 69 -0.28 -9.13 3.30
N PHE A 70 0.65 -9.41 2.41
CA PHE A 70 1.91 -8.68 2.34
C PHE A 70 1.72 -7.39 1.54
N GLN A 71 1.87 -6.23 2.18
CA GLN A 71 1.73 -4.94 1.50
C GLN A 71 2.93 -4.68 0.58
N ILE A 72 2.65 -4.26 -0.66
CA ILE A 72 3.65 -3.93 -1.67
C ILE A 72 3.20 -2.68 -2.45
N ALA A 73 4.14 -1.99 -3.09
CA ALA A 73 3.81 -0.94 -4.04
C ALA A 73 3.08 -1.54 -5.27
N PRO A 74 2.19 -0.81 -5.94
CA PRO A 74 1.72 -1.21 -7.26
C PRO A 74 2.88 -1.21 -8.26
N GLY A 75 2.87 -2.17 -9.19
CA GLY A 75 3.88 -2.25 -10.23
C GLY A 75 4.27 -3.67 -10.59
N LYS A 76 5.42 -3.77 -11.26
CA LYS A 76 6.05 -5.03 -11.68
C LYS A 76 6.98 -5.52 -10.58
N HIS A 77 6.79 -6.75 -10.13
CA HIS A 77 7.61 -7.37 -9.09
C HIS A 77 8.07 -8.77 -9.50
N LYS A 78 9.30 -9.12 -9.13
CA LYS A 78 9.80 -10.49 -9.23
C LYS A 78 9.53 -11.20 -7.92
N VAL A 79 8.85 -12.34 -7.98
CA VAL A 79 8.58 -13.18 -6.82
C VAL A 79 9.21 -14.54 -7.03
N VAL A 80 10.09 -14.91 -6.13
CA VAL A 80 10.72 -16.24 -6.05
C VAL A 80 10.29 -16.89 -4.75
N VAL A 81 9.75 -18.10 -4.81
CA VAL A 81 9.44 -18.91 -3.63
C VAL A 81 10.35 -20.11 -3.63
N THR A 82 11.04 -20.31 -2.52
CA THR A 82 11.91 -21.46 -2.28
C THR A 82 11.38 -22.30 -1.14
N ARG A 83 11.46 -23.62 -1.24
CA ARG A 83 11.17 -24.56 -0.15
C ARG A 83 12.36 -25.49 0.02
N LEU A 84 12.88 -25.60 1.24
CA LEU A 84 14.05 -26.42 1.55
C LEU A 84 15.25 -26.15 0.61
N GLY A 85 15.41 -24.90 0.17
CA GLY A 85 16.46 -24.48 -0.77
C GLY A 85 16.16 -24.71 -2.26
N GLN A 86 15.06 -25.36 -2.62
CA GLN A 86 14.63 -25.53 -4.01
C GLN A 86 13.66 -24.42 -4.43
N GLU A 87 13.89 -23.81 -5.59
CA GLU A 87 12.95 -22.89 -6.21
C GLU A 87 11.70 -23.64 -6.70
N ILE A 88 10.53 -23.25 -6.19
CA ILE A 88 9.23 -23.85 -6.52
C ILE A 88 8.29 -22.89 -7.25
N VAL A 89 8.55 -21.58 -7.16
CA VAL A 89 7.86 -20.54 -7.93
C VAL A 89 8.89 -19.48 -8.30
N ASN A 90 8.88 -19.04 -9.56
CA ASN A 90 9.67 -17.89 -10.01
C ASN A 90 8.93 -17.19 -11.14
N ARG A 91 8.43 -16.00 -10.84
CA ARG A 91 7.56 -15.28 -11.76
C ARG A 91 7.65 -13.79 -11.58
N ILE A 92 7.47 -13.10 -12.69
CA ILE A 92 7.15 -11.67 -12.71
C ILE A 92 5.64 -11.52 -12.57
N ILE A 93 5.21 -10.70 -11.61
CA ILE A 93 3.81 -10.31 -11.43
C ILE A 93 3.66 -8.82 -11.64
N ILE A 94 2.46 -8.41 -12.05
CA ILE A 94 2.05 -7.02 -12.12
C ILE A 94 0.86 -6.87 -11.17
N VAL A 95 0.98 -5.93 -10.23
CA VAL A 95 -0.06 -5.64 -9.23
C VAL A 95 -0.53 -4.21 -9.44
N GLY A 96 -1.84 -4.04 -9.65
CA GLY A 96 -2.45 -2.73 -9.81
C GLY A 96 -2.66 -2.02 -8.48
N ASP A 97 -2.96 -0.72 -8.54
CA ASP A 97 -3.35 0.08 -7.37
C ASP A 97 -4.61 -0.49 -6.71
N GLY A 98 -4.60 -0.64 -5.39
CA GLY A 98 -5.66 -1.24 -4.60
C GLY A 98 -5.85 -2.76 -4.81
N ALA A 99 -5.05 -3.38 -5.67
CA ALA A 99 -5.22 -4.78 -6.04
C ALA A 99 -4.49 -5.72 -5.07
N THR A 100 -5.08 -6.90 -4.88
CA THR A 100 -4.43 -8.04 -4.23
C THR A 100 -4.08 -9.09 -5.29
N LYS A 101 -2.85 -9.58 -5.29
CA LYS A 101 -2.42 -10.68 -6.17
C LYS A 101 -2.14 -11.94 -5.36
N GLU A 102 -2.79 -13.03 -5.76
CA GLU A 102 -2.61 -14.32 -5.13
C GLU A 102 -1.43 -15.10 -5.73
N ILE A 103 -0.69 -15.76 -4.85
CA ILE A 103 0.49 -16.56 -5.15
C ILE A 103 0.27 -17.97 -4.60
N GLN A 104 -0.07 -18.87 -5.50
CA GLN A 104 -0.18 -20.28 -5.18
C GLN A 104 1.20 -20.85 -4.91
N VAL A 105 1.40 -21.38 -3.71
CA VAL A 105 2.56 -22.15 -3.30
C VAL A 105 2.20 -23.64 -3.43
N PRO A 106 2.86 -24.40 -4.33
CA PRO A 106 2.58 -25.82 -4.56
C PRO A 106 2.80 -26.70 -3.34
#